data_AF-A0A961XUR7-F1
#
_entry.id   AF-A0A961XUR7-F1
#
_cell.length_a   1.000
_cell.length_b   1.000
_cell.length_c   1.000
_cell.angle_alpha   90.00
_cell.angle_beta   90.00
_cell.angle_gamma   90.00
#
_symmetry.space_group_name_H-M   'P 1'
#
loop_
_entity.id
_entity.type
_entity.pdbx_description
1 polymer ?
#
loop_
_entity_poly.entity_id
_entity_poly.type
_entity_poly.pdbx_seq_one_letter_code
_entity_poly.pdbx_strand_id
1 'polypeptide(L)' 'AFDDARMKFDVRFYLVAILFIIFDLEVAFLFPWAVSFGTLGWFGYASMMIFLAVLTIGFIYEWRKGALEWD' A
#
# COMPACT_ATOMS: atom_id res chain seq x y z
N ALA A 1 15.83 -2.39 39.34
CA ALA A 1 14.41 -2.27 39.01
C ALA A 1 14.23 -2.86 37.62
N PHE A 2 13.38 -3.86 37.47
CA PHE A 2 13.19 -4.59 36.22
C PHE A 2 12.72 -3.60 35.14
N ASP A 3 13.48 -3.53 34.05
CA ASP A 3 13.08 -2.82 32.84
C ASP A 3 11.81 -3.53 32.31
N ASP A 4 10.74 -2.77 32.13
CA ASP A 4 9.42 -3.31 31.82
C ASP A 4 9.45 -3.97 30.43
N ALA A 5 9.40 -5.31 30.38
CA ALA A 5 9.41 -6.10 29.14
C ALA A 5 8.14 -5.93 28.28
N ARG A 6 7.30 -4.96 28.61
CA ARG A 6 6.11 -4.55 27.87
C ARG A 6 6.41 -3.28 27.09
N MET A 7 7.28 -3.38 26.08
CA MET A 7 7.29 -2.38 25.03
C MET A 7 5.85 -2.27 24.50
N LYS A 8 5.22 -1.10 24.67
CA LYS A 8 4.01 -0.75 23.96
C LYS A 8 4.42 -0.67 22.49
N PHE A 9 4.38 -1.79 21.80
CA PHE A 9 4.63 -1.82 20.36
C PHE A 9 3.66 -0.84 19.73
N ASP A 10 4.24 0.20 19.18
CA ASP A 10 3.47 1.26 18.61
C ASP A 10 2.73 0.69 17.39
N VAL A 11 1.40 0.77 17.38
CA VAL A 11 0.55 0.22 16.32
C VAL A 11 0.97 0.80 14.95
N ARG A 12 1.62 1.97 14.97
CA ARG A 12 2.25 2.63 13.82
C ARG A 12 3.21 1.72 13.03
N PHE A 13 4.05 0.91 13.70
CA PHE A 13 4.99 0.00 13.00
C PHE A 13 4.25 -1.12 12.24
N TYR A 14 3.13 -1.58 12.77
CA TYR A 14 2.29 -2.58 12.11
C TYR A 14 1.59 -2.01 10.88
N LEU A 15 1.11 -0.75 10.96
CA LEU A 15 0.49 -0.06 9.83
C LEU A 15 1.50 0.14 8.67
N VAL A 16 2.73 0.57 8.97
CA VAL A 16 3.79 0.68 7.96
C VAL A 16 4.12 -0.68 7.33
N ALA A 17 4.14 -1.76 8.12
CA ALA A 17 4.39 -3.11 7.60
C ALA A 17 3.27 -3.61 6.69
N ILE A 18 2.00 -3.41 7.07
CA ILE A 18 0.86 -3.77 6.21
C ILE A 18 0.90 -2.96 4.92
N LEU A 19 1.14 -1.64 5.02
CA LEU A 19 1.21 -0.77 3.86
C LEU A 19 2.31 -1.21 2.89
N PHE A 20 3.47 -1.58 3.42
CA PHE A 20 4.56 -2.14 2.62
C PHE A 20 4.17 -3.46 1.93
N ILE A 21 3.49 -4.37 2.63
CA ILE A 21 3.01 -5.64 2.05
C ILE A 21 1.99 -5.37 0.93
N ILE A 22 1.04 -4.46 1.16
CA ILE A 22 0.03 -4.10 0.17
C ILE A 22 0.69 -3.48 -1.06
N PHE A 23 1.59 -2.52 -0.86
CA PHE A 23 2.32 -1.88 -1.96
C PHE A 23 3.18 -2.89 -2.76
N ASP A 24 3.88 -3.81 -2.09
CA ASP A 24 4.67 -4.85 -2.77
C ASP A 24 3.78 -5.78 -3.60
N LEU A 25 2.62 -6.16 -3.05
CA LEU A 25 1.61 -6.94 -3.78
C LEU A 25 1.08 -6.19 -5.01
N GLU A 26 0.85 -4.89 -4.91
CA GLU A 26 0.43 -4.06 -6.05
C GLU A 26 1.47 -4.04 -7.16
N VAL A 27 2.75 -3.90 -6.82
CA VAL A 27 3.85 -3.95 -7.81
C VAL A 27 3.91 -5.33 -8.48
N ALA A 28 3.67 -6.40 -7.73
CA ALA A 28 3.58 -7.75 -8.28
C ALA A 28 2.44 -7.90 -9.31
N PHE A 29 1.30 -7.21 -9.12
CA PHE A 29 0.21 -7.15 -10.11
C PHE A 29 0.49 -6.21 -11.29
N LEU A 30 1.27 -5.16 -11.05
CA LEU A 30 1.73 -4.21 -12.06
C LEU A 30 2.61 -4.87 -13.13
N PHE A 31 3.47 -5.79 -12.71
CA PHE A 31 4.43 -6.48 -13.58
C PHE A 31 3.80 -7.22 -14.77
N PRO A 32 2.90 -8.20 -14.57
CA PRO A 32 2.29 -8.93 -15.68
C PRO A 32 1.45 -8.01 -16.57
N TRP A 33 0.81 -6.99 -16.01
CA TRP A 33 0.11 -5.97 -16.79
C TRP A 33 1.07 -5.18 -17.69
N ALA A 34 2.21 -4.72 -17.16
CA ALA A 34 3.21 -3.97 -17.92
C ALA A 34 3.82 -4.82 -19.04
N VAL A 35 4.09 -6.10 -18.78
CA VAL A 35 4.60 -7.05 -19.78
C VAL A 35 3.59 -7.32 -20.89
N SER A 36 2.29 -7.34 -20.57
CA SER A 36 1.22 -7.59 -21.53
C SER A 36 0.60 -6.31 -22.11
N PHE A 37 1.10 -5.12 -21.77
CA PHE A 37 0.52 -3.83 -22.18
C PHE A 37 0.30 -3.71 -23.70
N GLY A 38 1.19 -4.32 -24.50
CA GLY A 38 1.07 -4.31 -25.96
C GLY A 38 -0.13 -5.08 -26.53
N THR A 39 -0.76 -5.98 -25.78
CA THR A 39 -1.86 -6.84 -26.26
C THR A 39 -3.22 -6.51 -25.66
N LEU A 40 -3.29 -5.82 -24.51
CA LEU A 40 -4.58 -5.52 -23.85
C LEU A 40 -5.32 -4.28 -24.42
N GLY A 41 -4.67 -3.46 -25.24
CA GLY A 41 -5.27 -2.27 -25.84
C GLY A 41 -5.84 -1.28 -24.81
N TRP A 42 -6.87 -0.50 -25.20
CA TRP A 42 -7.49 0.52 -24.35
C TRP A 42 -8.14 -0.04 -23.07
N PHE A 43 -8.64 -1.27 -23.14
CA PHE A 43 -9.29 -1.93 -21.99
C PHE A 43 -8.26 -2.27 -20.90
N GLY A 44 -7.07 -2.75 -21.29
CA GLY A 44 -5.95 -2.95 -20.36
C GLY A 44 -5.53 -1.67 -19.68
N TYR A 45 -5.42 -0.58 -20.45
CA TYR A 45 -5.08 0.73 -19.92
C TYR A 45 -6.11 1.23 -18.89
N ALA A 46 -7.40 1.16 -19.22
CA ALA A 46 -8.48 1.59 -18.31
C ALA A 46 -8.52 0.75 -17.02
N SER A 47 -8.36 -0.58 -17.13
CA SER A 47 -8.33 -1.48 -15.96
C SER A 47 -7.22 -1.11 -14.98
N MET A 48 -6.07 -0.72 -15.51
CA MET A 48 -4.92 -0.34 -14.70
C MET A 48 -5.06 1.03 -14.05
N MET A 49 -5.61 1.99 -14.79
CA MET A 49 -5.88 3.31 -14.24
C MET A 49 -6.88 3.23 -13.08
N ILE A 50 -7.88 2.36 -13.17
CA ILE A 50 -8.82 2.10 -12.07
C ILE A 50 -8.11 1.43 -10.90
N PHE A 51 -7.26 0.43 -11.16
CA PHE A 51 -6.48 -0.24 -10.12
C PHE A 51 -5.62 0.79 -9.34
N LEU A 52 -4.81 1.58 -10.03
CA LEU A 52 -3.98 2.63 -9.41
C LEU A 52 -4.82 3.69 -8.67
N ALA A 53 -5.99 4.06 -9.18
CA ALA A 53 -6.87 5.02 -8.52
C ALA A 53 -7.38 4.49 -7.17
N VAL A 54 -7.81 3.23 -7.10
CA VAL A 54 -8.26 2.60 -5.84
C VAL A 54 -7.14 2.58 -4.81
N LEU A 55 -5.92 2.30 -5.24
CA LEU A 55 -4.74 2.22 -4.38
C LEU A 55 -4.34 3.59 -3.84
N THR A 56 -4.34 4.59 -4.72
CA THR A 56 -4.07 5.98 -4.34
C THR A 56 -5.09 6.47 -3.30
N ILE A 57 -6.37 6.09 -3.44
CA ILE A 57 -7.42 6.43 -2.46
C ILE A 57 -7.18 5.71 -1.13
N GLY A 58 -6.85 4.42 -1.15
CA GLY A 58 -6.51 3.66 0.05
C GLY A 58 -5.32 4.26 0.81
N PHE A 59 -4.26 4.62 0.07
CA PHE A 59 -3.06 5.27 0.60
C PHE A 59 -3.39 6.63 1.22
N ILE A 60 -4.13 7.49 0.51
CA ILE A 60 -4.54 8.82 1.02
C ILE A 60 -5.42 8.68 2.26
N TYR A 61 -6.29 7.67 2.31
CA TYR A 61 -7.14 7.43 3.47
C TYR A 61 -6.31 7.05 4.71
N GLU A 62 -5.36 6.13 4.58
CA GLU A 62 -4.47 5.76 5.69
C GLU A 62 -3.58 6.94 6.13
N TRP A 63 -3.09 7.74 5.17
CA TRP A 63 -2.32 8.95 5.44
C TRP A 63 -3.16 9.96 6.25
N ARG A 64 -4.40 10.23 5.82
CA ARG A 64 -5.30 11.18 6.52
C ARG A 64 -5.79 10.67 7.87
N LYS A 65 -5.73 9.37 8.14
CA LYS A 65 -6.13 8.79 9.42
C LYS A 65 -5.07 8.97 10.52
N GLY A 66 -3.97 9.67 10.23
CA GLY A 66 -2.93 9.99 11.22
C GLY A 66 -2.07 8.79 11.60
N ALA A 67 -2.05 7.73 10.78
CA ALA A 67 -1.14 6.59 10.97
C ALA A 67 0.35 6.98 10.88
N LEU A 68 0.62 8.16 10.29
CA LEU A 68 1.94 8.68 9.98
C LEU A 68 2.26 10.04 10.63
N GLU A 69 1.39 10.59 11.48
CA GLU A 69 1.67 11.85 12.18
C GLU A 69 2.56 11.59 13.42
N TRP A 70 3.66 12.32 13.46
CA TRP A 70 4.68 12.27 14.50
C TRP A 70 4.46 13.48 15.42
N ASP A 71 3.65 13.29 16.45
CA ASP A 71 3.72 14.04 17.71
C ASP A 71 3.78 13.02 18.87
#